data_AF-A0A661J1J6-F1
#
_entry.id   AF-A0A661J1J6-F1
#
_cell.length_a   1.000
_cell.length_b   1.000
_cell.length_c   1.000
_cell.angle_alpha   90.00
_cell.angle_beta   90.00
_cell.angle_gamma   90.00
#
_symmetry.space_group_name_H-M   'P 1'
#
loop_
_entity.id
_entity.type
_entity.pdbx_description
1 polymer ?
#
loop_
_entity_poly.entity_id
_entity_poly.type
_entity_poly.pdbx_seq_one_letter_code
_entity_poly.pdbx_strand_id
1 'polypeptide(L)'
;MEKRVLLAIVLCIIVLVLWEKFFVPKRQPAPPSTSPAVEQVPPAPTKPDQAEPTVPKIPTSGAPAPSTPSFPAPAPHAGRDVRVETPLYRAVFTETGARLQSFVLKRYRETIEEDSPG
;
A
#
# COMPACT_ATOMS: atom_id res chain seq x y z
N MET A 1 -1.02 33.13 25.40
CA MET A 1 -1.05 31.72 24.93
C MET A 1 -1.26 31.61 23.40
N GLU A 2 -1.90 32.62 22.83
CA GLU A 2 -2.40 32.81 21.45
C GLU A 2 -1.30 32.90 20.37
N LYS A 3 -0.14 33.50 20.68
CA LYS A 3 0.98 33.65 19.73
C LYS A 3 1.55 32.34 19.19
N ARG A 4 1.47 31.25 19.96
CA ARG A 4 1.89 29.91 19.51
C ARG A 4 0.90 29.32 18.51
N VAL A 5 -0.39 29.59 18.72
CA VAL A 5 -1.48 29.15 17.84
C VAL A 5 -1.40 29.89 16.50
N LEU A 6 -1.20 31.21 16.52
CA LEU A 6 -1.00 32.00 15.31
C LEU A 6 0.21 31.51 14.49
N LEU A 7 1.33 31.23 15.16
CA LEU A 7 2.52 30.66 14.53
C LEU A 7 2.23 29.30 13.87
N ALA A 8 1.50 28.42 14.55
CA ALA A 8 1.14 27.11 14.01
C ALA A 8 0.24 27.22 12.76
N ILE A 9 -0.72 28.15 12.76
CA ILE A 9 -1.61 28.40 11.61
C ILE A 9 -0.79 28.89 10.41
N VAL A 10 0.09 29.87 10.61
CA VAL A 10 0.96 30.38 9.55
C VAL A 10 1.86 29.28 9.00
N LEU A 11 2.45 28.47 9.88
CA LEU A 11 3.33 27.37 9.48
C LEU A 11 2.59 26.29 8.70
N CYS A 12 1.34 25.98 9.08
CA CYS A 12 0.47 25.05 8.35
C CYS A 12 0.15 25.56 6.94
N ILE A 13 -0.19 26.85 6.81
CA ILE A 13 -0.45 27.48 5.50
C ILE A 13 0.79 27.39 4.61
N ILE A 14 1.98 27.67 5.15
CA ILE A 14 3.24 27.58 4.39
C ILE A 14 3.45 26.16 3.87
N VAL A 15 3.28 25.14 4.71
CA VAL A 15 3.45 23.73 4.31
C VAL A 15 2.46 23.34 3.21
N LEU A 16 1.19 23.75 3.31
CA LEU A 16 0.17 23.50 2.29
C LEU A 16 0.50 24.18 0.96
N VAL A 17 0.96 25.43 0.99
CA VAL A 17 1.35 26.18 -0.23
C VAL A 17 2.55 25.54 -0.90
N LEU A 18 3.56 25.13 -0.13
CA LEU A 18 4.72 24.43 -0.67
C LEU A 18 4.29 23.09 -1.28
N TRP A 19 3.45 22.32 -0.58
CA TRP A 19 2.95 21.04 -1.08
C TRP A 19 2.15 21.19 -2.37
N GLU A 20 1.17 22.09 -2.43
CA GLU A 20 0.40 22.36 -3.64
C GLU A 20 1.31 22.80 -4.80
N LYS A 21 2.29 23.69 -4.54
CA LYS A 21 3.16 24.23 -5.58
C LYS A 21 4.20 23.22 -6.10
N PHE A 22 4.73 22.36 -5.23
CA PHE A 22 5.77 21.38 -5.60
C PHE A 22 5.19 20.04 -6.05
N PHE A 23 4.08 19.59 -5.45
CA PHE A 23 3.55 18.23 -5.59
C PHE A 23 2.21 18.14 -6.32
N VAL A 24 1.54 19.24 -6.65
CA VAL A 24 0.33 19.19 -7.50
C VAL A 24 0.73 19.58 -8.93
N PRO A 25 0.87 18.61 -9.85
CA PRO A 25 0.98 18.91 -11.27
C PRO A 25 -0.28 19.65 -11.69
N LYS A 26 -0.13 20.69 -12.52
CA LYS A 26 -1.25 21.41 -13.13
C LYS A 26 -2.22 20.37 -13.68
N ARG A 27 -3.42 20.25 -13.07
CA ARG A 27 -4.47 19.37 -13.58
C ARG A 27 -4.73 19.77 -15.02
N GLN A 28 -4.24 18.95 -15.93
CA GLN A 28 -4.55 19.08 -17.34
C GLN A 28 -6.05 18.78 -17.47
N PRO A 29 -6.83 19.66 -18.12
CA PRO A 29 -8.23 19.38 -18.36
C PRO A 29 -8.34 18.02 -19.07
N ALA A 30 -9.04 17.08 -18.45
CA ALA A 30 -9.27 15.78 -19.05
C ALA A 30 -10.09 15.99 -20.33
N PRO A 31 -9.68 15.42 -21.48
CA PRO A 31 -10.54 15.40 -22.66
C PRO A 31 -11.81 14.57 -22.35
N PRO A 32 -12.96 14.94 -22.94
CA PRO A 32 -14.19 14.18 -22.74
C PRO A 32 -13.98 12.74 -23.25
N SER A 33 -14.09 11.78 -22.33
CA SER A 33 -14.03 10.36 -22.68
C SER A 33 -15.36 9.96 -23.30
N THR A 34 -15.36 9.65 -24.60
CA THR A 34 -16.47 8.94 -25.24
C THR A 34 -16.53 7.53 -24.66
N SER A 35 -17.64 7.20 -23.99
CA SER A 35 -17.95 5.85 -23.54
C SER A 35 -18.05 4.90 -24.75
N PRO A 36 -17.32 3.76 -24.78
CA PRO A 36 -17.65 2.70 -25.72
C PRO A 36 -18.95 2.03 -25.27
N ALA A 37 -19.89 1.99 -26.20
CA ALA A 37 -21.17 1.34 -26.09
C ALA A 37 -20.99 -0.16 -25.80
N VAL A 38 -21.86 -0.68 -24.94
CA VAL A 38 -22.04 -2.11 -24.68
C VAL A 38 -22.52 -2.75 -25.97
N GLU A 39 -21.64 -3.52 -26.62
CA GLU A 39 -22.03 -4.34 -27.77
C GLU A 39 -22.82 -5.55 -27.24
N GLN A 40 -24.12 -5.52 -27.51
CA GLN A 40 -25.05 -6.64 -27.32
C GLN A 40 -24.67 -7.78 -28.28
N VAL A 41 -24.45 -8.98 -27.74
CA VAL A 41 -24.40 -10.21 -28.54
C VAL A 41 -25.78 -10.89 -28.51
N PRO A 42 -26.46 -11.10 -29.67
CA PRO A 42 -27.73 -11.81 -29.76
C PRO A 42 -27.59 -13.34 -29.68
N PRO A 43 -28.69 -14.09 -29.43
CA PRO A 43 -28.67 -15.48 -28.96
C PRO A 43 -28.79 -16.53 -30.07
N ALA A 44 -28.34 -17.76 -29.81
CA ALA A 44 -28.64 -18.96 -30.60
C ALA A 44 -28.52 -20.23 -29.72
N PRO A 45 -29.13 -21.38 -30.08
CA PRO A 45 -30.44 -21.78 -29.57
C PRO A 45 -30.44 -23.06 -28.71
N THR A 46 -31.53 -23.21 -27.95
CA THR A 46 -31.96 -24.36 -27.12
C THR A 46 -32.21 -25.65 -27.92
N LYS A 47 -31.79 -26.83 -27.40
CA LYS A 47 -32.65 -27.98 -26.98
C LYS A 47 -31.83 -29.19 -26.46
N PRO A 48 -32.45 -30.23 -25.83
CA PRO A 48 -32.14 -30.64 -24.47
C PRO A 48 -31.60 -32.10 -24.41
N ASP A 49 -31.31 -32.59 -23.20
CA ASP A 49 -31.85 -33.85 -22.66
C ASP A 49 -30.87 -34.49 -21.65
N GLN A 50 -31.39 -34.64 -20.44
CA GLN A 50 -31.24 -35.81 -19.57
C GLN A 50 -29.83 -36.35 -19.27
N ALA A 51 -29.39 -36.12 -18.04
CA ALA A 51 -29.18 -37.19 -17.04
C ALA A 51 -28.74 -36.57 -15.72
N GLU A 52 -29.59 -36.73 -14.72
CA GLU A 52 -29.27 -36.49 -13.31
C GLU A 52 -28.44 -37.67 -12.79
N PRO A 53 -27.30 -37.41 -12.10
CA PRO A 53 -26.80 -38.36 -11.12
C PRO A 53 -26.98 -37.74 -9.73
N THR A 54 -27.91 -38.32 -8.99
CA THR A 54 -28.06 -38.23 -7.54
C THR A 54 -26.69 -38.24 -6.85
N VAL A 55 -26.29 -37.13 -6.24
CA VAL A 55 -25.12 -37.07 -5.37
C VAL A 55 -25.52 -37.52 -3.96
N PRO A 56 -24.86 -38.52 -3.36
CA PRO A 56 -25.15 -38.93 -1.99
C PRO A 56 -24.82 -37.81 -1.00
N LYS A 57 -25.80 -37.45 -0.17
CA LYS A 57 -25.62 -36.49 0.93
C LYS A 57 -24.76 -37.15 2.03
N ILE A 58 -23.50 -36.75 2.09
CA ILE A 58 -22.58 -37.14 3.17
C ILE A 58 -23.03 -36.40 4.45
N PRO A 59 -23.22 -37.08 5.60
CA PRO A 59 -23.53 -36.41 6.84
C PRO A 59 -22.31 -35.60 7.30
N THR A 60 -22.48 -34.29 7.46
CA THR A 60 -21.51 -33.44 8.16
C THR A 60 -21.51 -33.87 9.63
N SER A 61 -20.51 -34.65 10.00
CA SER A 61 -20.13 -34.83 11.40
C SER A 61 -19.45 -33.55 11.84
N GLY A 62 -20.08 -32.84 12.77
CA GLY A 62 -19.51 -31.66 13.41
C GLY A 62 -18.27 -32.06 14.21
N ALA A 63 -17.10 -31.89 13.62
CA ALA A 63 -15.85 -31.89 14.36
C ALA A 63 -15.72 -30.55 15.10
N PRO A 64 -15.45 -30.54 16.42
CA PRO A 64 -15.11 -29.32 17.13
C PRO A 64 -13.89 -28.67 16.46
N ALA A 65 -14.02 -27.40 16.07
CA ALA A 65 -12.89 -26.63 15.59
C ALA A 65 -11.82 -26.56 16.69
N PRO A 66 -10.54 -26.84 16.40
CA PRO A 66 -9.49 -26.66 17.38
C PRO A 66 -9.43 -25.18 17.77
N SER A 67 -9.62 -24.90 19.06
CA SER A 67 -9.39 -23.59 19.63
C SER A 67 -7.91 -23.25 19.46
N THR A 68 -7.63 -22.31 18.55
CA THR A 68 -6.30 -21.74 18.40
C THR A 68 -5.94 -21.01 19.69
N PRO A 69 -4.81 -21.34 20.33
CA PRO A 69 -4.35 -20.55 21.47
C PRO A 69 -4.07 -19.13 21.00
N SER A 70 -4.81 -18.17 21.54
CA SER A 70 -4.55 -16.75 21.34
C SER A 70 -3.33 -16.40 22.19
N PHE A 71 -2.17 -16.29 21.54
CA PHE A 71 -0.98 -15.76 22.18
C PHE A 71 -1.12 -14.24 22.30
N PRO A 72 -0.81 -13.65 23.46
CA PRO A 72 -0.73 -12.20 23.58
C PRO A 72 0.27 -11.68 22.55
N ALA A 73 -0.17 -10.73 21.72
CA ALA A 73 0.73 -10.05 20.80
C ALA A 73 1.87 -9.42 21.63
N PRO A 74 3.14 -9.61 21.25
CA PRO A 74 4.25 -8.97 21.93
C PRO A 74 3.99 -7.46 22.02
N ALA A 75 4.12 -6.89 23.22
CA ALA A 75 3.97 -5.45 23.41
C ALA A 75 4.90 -4.73 22.43
N PRO A 76 4.43 -3.68 21.73
CA PRO A 76 5.27 -2.93 20.81
C PRO A 76 6.37 -2.25 21.62
N HIS A 77 7.55 -2.87 21.64
CA HIS A 77 8.76 -2.23 22.11
C HIS A 77 9.15 -1.24 21.02
N ALA A 78 9.46 0.00 21.41
CA ALA A 78 10.10 0.96 20.52
C ALA A 78 11.50 0.41 20.21
N GLY A 79 11.58 -0.47 19.21
CA GLY A 79 12.84 -1.07 18.77
C GLY A 79 13.78 0.03 18.32
N ARG A 80 15.07 -0.16 18.61
CA ARG A 80 16.10 0.80 18.20
C ARG A 80 16.39 0.66 16.70
N ASP A 81 16.80 1.77 16.11
CA ASP A 81 17.33 1.77 14.75
C ASP A 81 18.82 1.42 14.76
N VAL A 82 19.19 0.34 14.07
CA VAL A 82 20.55 -0.13 13.90
C VAL A 82 21.05 0.35 12.54
N ARG A 83 22.08 1.21 12.54
CA ARG A 83 22.73 1.72 11.32
C ARG A 83 23.92 0.86 10.96
N VAL A 84 23.93 0.32 9.75
CA VAL A 84 25.03 -0.45 9.17
C VAL A 84 25.66 0.40 8.09
N GLU A 85 26.94 0.73 8.26
CA GLU A 85 27.68 1.57 7.35
C GLU A 85 28.83 0.79 6.73
N THR A 86 28.81 0.70 5.40
CA THR A 86 29.85 0.04 4.62
C THR A 86 30.48 1.03 3.63
N PRO A 87 31.57 0.66 2.93
CA PRO A 87 32.15 1.49 1.89
C PRO A 87 31.21 1.75 0.71
N LEU A 88 30.26 0.84 0.43
CA LEU A 88 29.39 0.89 -0.75
C LEU A 88 27.97 1.33 -0.44
N TYR A 89 27.46 1.10 0.77
CA TYR A 89 26.09 1.43 1.13
C TYR A 89 25.93 1.78 2.62
N ARG A 90 24.81 2.44 2.94
CA ARG A 90 24.30 2.66 4.29
C ARG A 90 22.92 2.01 4.39
N ALA A 91 22.72 1.18 5.39
CA ALA A 91 21.45 0.53 5.67
C ALA A 91 20.98 0.86 7.10
N VAL A 92 19.68 1.04 7.30
CA VAL A 92 19.06 1.23 8.61
C VAL A 92 18.06 0.12 8.83
N PHE A 93 18.23 -0.64 9.92
CA PHE A 93 17.35 -1.75 10.30
C PHE A 93 16.62 -1.42 11.60
N THR A 94 15.34 -1.77 11.69
CA THR A 94 14.58 -1.66 12.93
C THR A 94 14.68 -2.95 13.73
N GLU A 95 15.01 -2.88 15.02
CA GLU A 95 15.02 -4.06 15.90
C GLU A 95 13.65 -4.74 15.98
N THR A 96 12.56 -3.97 15.81
CA THR A 96 11.21 -4.51 15.73
C THR A 96 11.01 -5.26 14.41
N GLY A 97 11.22 -6.57 14.44
CA GLY A 97 10.98 -7.47 13.30
C GLY A 97 12.04 -7.39 12.19
N ALA A 98 13.24 -6.89 12.49
CA ALA A 98 14.40 -6.83 11.58
C ALA A 98 14.09 -6.22 10.20
N ARG A 99 13.18 -5.24 10.14
CA ARG A 99 12.78 -4.62 8.88
C ARG A 99 13.86 -3.65 8.41
N LEU A 100 14.11 -3.65 7.11
CA LEU A 100 14.95 -2.65 6.46
C LEU A 100 14.15 -1.36 6.31
N GLN A 101 14.61 -0.29 6.94
CA GLN A 101 13.95 1.02 6.97
C GLN A 101 14.47 1.94 5.86
N SER A 102 15.78 1.95 5.61
CA SER A 102 16.43 2.78 4.60
C SER A 102 17.67 2.09 4.03
N PHE A 103 17.88 2.21 2.73
CA PHE A 103 19.04 1.66 2.03
C PHE A 103 19.52 2.66 0.99
N VAL A 104 20.78 3.06 1.13
CA VAL A 104 21.40 4.22 0.48
C VAL A 104 22.71 3.74 -0.15
N LEU A 105 22.85 3.88 -1.46
CA LEU A 105 23.94 3.35 -2.26
C LEU A 105 24.93 4.48 -2.59
N LYS A 106 26.06 4.51 -1.87
CA LYS A 106 27.03 5.61 -1.91
C LYS A 106 27.66 5.90 -3.29
N ARG A 107 27.51 5.00 -4.25
CA ARG A 107 28.11 5.07 -5.60
C ARG A 107 27.09 5.16 -6.71
N TYR A 108 25.80 5.25 -6.37
CA TYR A 108 24.71 5.26 -7.33
C TYR A 108 23.81 6.45 -7.07
N ARG A 109 23.27 7.02 -8.15
CA ARG A 109 22.31 8.11 -8.08
C ARG A 109 20.93 7.53 -7.77
N GLU A 110 20.19 8.16 -6.87
CA GLU A 110 18.81 7.78 -6.58
C GLU A 110 17.86 8.20 -7.73
N THR A 111 18.17 9.29 -8.42
CA THR A 111 17.38 9.83 -9.53
C THR A 111 18.22 10.20 -10.76
N ILE A 112 17.56 10.49 -11.89
CA ILE A 112 18.20 10.86 -13.18
C ILE A 112 18.92 12.21 -13.09
N GLU A 113 18.51 13.08 -12.16
CA GLU A 113 19.12 14.38 -11.90
C GLU A 113 20.60 14.26 -11.55
N GLU A 114 21.41 15.21 -12.03
CA GLU A 114 22.88 15.14 -11.96
C GLU A 114 23.42 15.25 -10.52
N ASP A 115 22.66 15.88 -9.62
CA ASP A 115 22.99 16.14 -8.21
C ASP A 115 22.24 15.23 -7.22
N SER A 116 21.73 14.09 -7.68
CA SER A 116 20.97 13.20 -6.81
C SER A 116 21.85 12.57 -5.72
N PRO A 117 21.56 12.78 -4.42
CA PRO A 117 22.26 12.09 -3.35
C PRO A 117 21.97 10.59 -3.43
N GLY A 118 23.00 9.78 -3.13
CA GLY A 118 22.92 8.33 -3.08
C GLY A 118 22.87 7.80 -1.66
#